data_AF-A0A956GQQ3-F1
#
_entry.id   AF-A0A956GQQ3-F1
#
_cell.length_a   1.000
_cell.length_b   1.000
_cell.length_c   1.000
_cell.angle_alpha   90.00
_cell.angle_beta   90.00
_cell.angle_gamma   90.00
#
_symmetry.space_group_name_H-M   'P 1'
#
loop_
_entity.id
_entity.type
_entity.pdbx_description
1 polymer ?
#
loop_
_entity_poly.entity_id
_entity_poly.type
_entity_poly.pdbx_seq_one_letter_code
_entity_poly.pdbx_strand_id
1 'polypeptide(L)'
;MPRAPIARSPAPRPLGRGDLAASLVLIFPLYLAYAIGILFAPAVNGVDFVSRHVWALCGHDRGRYLALHAVIAGGFLIWVRHARRGRSLGTDVALPLIGEAALYAVSMGALIRLVMDHVLGPVGVLAVEDAHLGATGERVVTSLGAGVHEELVFRLGLMAGSAYVLMRAGTRPRVAIAVALIGSALLFSLAHHVGPFGDPWSRSLFAFRALAGVAFGLIFYYRSLAHAVYAHALYDLWVLVLRP
;
A
#
# COMPACT_ATOMS: atom_id res chain seq x y z
N MET A 1 37.30 -29.09 17.30
CA MET A 1 36.04 -29.10 16.54
C MET A 1 36.04 -27.95 15.53
N PRO A 2 35.88 -28.18 14.22
CA PRO A 2 35.75 -27.10 13.24
C PRO A 2 34.42 -26.37 13.48
N ARG A 3 34.45 -25.05 13.64
CA ARG A 3 33.23 -24.22 13.71
C ARG A 3 32.49 -24.34 12.38
N ALA A 4 31.23 -24.76 12.42
CA ALA A 4 30.35 -24.74 11.25
C ALA A 4 30.31 -23.31 10.67
N PRO A 5 30.38 -23.13 9.34
CA PRO A 5 30.33 -21.80 8.74
C PRO A 5 28.97 -21.15 9.05
N ILE A 6 29.01 -19.98 9.69
CA ILE A 6 27.82 -19.17 9.94
C ILE A 6 27.22 -18.81 8.58
N ALA A 7 26.01 -19.28 8.31
CA ALA A 7 25.28 -18.96 7.09
C ALA A 7 25.16 -17.42 6.98
N ARG A 8 25.81 -16.83 5.97
CA ARG A 8 25.76 -15.39 5.74
C ARG A 8 24.31 -15.03 5.40
N SER A 9 23.73 -14.05 6.12
CA SER A 9 22.43 -13.51 5.75
C SER A 9 22.46 -13.06 4.27
N PRO A 10 21.39 -13.32 3.49
CA PRO A 10 21.34 -12.89 2.11
C PRO A 10 21.54 -11.37 2.00
N ALA A 11 22.22 -10.93 0.95
CA ALA A 11 22.49 -9.52 0.72
C ALA A 11 21.18 -8.71 0.62
N PRO A 12 21.11 -7.48 1.17
CA PRO A 12 19.94 -6.62 1.04
C PRO A 12 19.57 -6.37 -0.42
N ARG A 13 18.27 -6.44 -0.74
CA ARG A 13 17.75 -6.25 -2.10
C ARG A 13 16.72 -5.11 -2.11
N PRO A 14 16.60 -4.32 -3.19
CA PRO A 14 15.61 -3.25 -3.27
C PRO A 14 14.16 -3.72 -3.04
N LEU A 15 13.81 -4.92 -3.52
CA LEU A 15 12.49 -5.53 -3.37
C LEU A 15 12.26 -6.20 -2.00
N GLY A 16 13.23 -6.15 -1.09
CA GLY A 16 13.14 -6.83 0.19
C GLY A 16 13.20 -8.36 0.08
N ARG A 17 12.45 -9.03 0.96
CA ARG A 17 12.47 -10.50 1.12
C ARG A 17 11.35 -11.24 0.39
N GLY A 18 10.32 -10.53 -0.08
CA GLY A 18 9.15 -11.13 -0.71
C GLY A 18 9.37 -11.52 -2.18
N ASP A 19 8.57 -12.48 -2.67
CA ASP A 19 8.46 -12.76 -4.11
C ASP A 19 7.48 -11.77 -4.74
N LEU A 20 8.00 -10.89 -5.61
CA LEU A 20 7.20 -9.89 -6.32
C LEU A 20 6.16 -10.54 -7.24
N ALA A 21 6.53 -11.58 -7.98
CA ALA A 21 5.61 -12.21 -8.93
C ALA A 21 4.44 -12.88 -8.20
N ALA A 22 4.73 -13.60 -7.11
CA ALA A 22 3.69 -14.16 -6.25
C ALA A 22 2.82 -13.05 -5.62
N SER A 23 3.44 -11.94 -5.18
CA SER A 23 2.71 -10.80 -4.63
C SER A 23 1.72 -10.21 -5.64
N LEU A 24 2.14 -9.98 -6.88
CA LEU A 24 1.27 -9.43 -7.91
C LEU A 24 0.06 -10.34 -8.19
N VAL A 25 0.26 -11.67 -8.20
CA VAL A 25 -0.84 -12.63 -8.33
C VAL A 25 -1.82 -12.53 -7.16
N LEU A 26 -1.31 -12.42 -5.93
CA LEU A 26 -2.11 -12.29 -4.71
C LEU A 26 -2.84 -10.94 -4.60
N ILE A 27 -2.29 -9.88 -5.17
CA ILE A 27 -2.90 -8.54 -5.17
C ILE A 27 -4.04 -8.45 -6.19
N PHE A 28 -3.97 -9.24 -7.27
CA PHE A 28 -4.89 -9.12 -8.40
C PHE A 28 -6.38 -9.28 -8.06
N PRO A 29 -6.81 -10.22 -7.18
CA PRO A 29 -8.20 -10.29 -6.74
C PRO A 29 -8.69 -8.98 -6.10
N LEU A 30 -7.86 -8.31 -5.32
CA LEU A 30 -8.19 -7.03 -4.68
C LEU A 30 -8.33 -5.91 -5.72
N TYR A 31 -7.41 -5.88 -6.69
CA TYR A 31 -7.48 -4.96 -7.85
C TYR A 31 -8.75 -5.16 -8.67
N LEU A 32 -9.16 -6.41 -8.92
CA LEU A 32 -10.38 -6.71 -9.66
C LEU A 32 -11.63 -6.29 -8.86
N ALA A 33 -11.65 -6.56 -7.55
CA ALA A 33 -12.73 -6.13 -6.68
C ALA A 33 -12.88 -4.59 -6.66
N TYR A 34 -11.76 -3.87 -6.61
CA TYR A 34 -11.72 -2.42 -6.78
C TYR A 34 -12.32 -1.98 -8.13
N ALA A 35 -11.83 -2.53 -9.25
CA ALA A 35 -12.27 -2.14 -10.59
C ALA A 35 -13.76 -2.43 -10.83
N ILE A 36 -14.26 -3.56 -10.33
CA ILE A 36 -15.69 -3.90 -10.35
C ILE A 36 -16.48 -2.91 -9.47
N GLY A 37 -15.96 -2.58 -8.29
CA GLY A 37 -16.58 -1.61 -7.39
C GLY A 37 -16.80 -0.24 -8.02
N ILE A 38 -15.85 0.23 -8.84
CA ILE A 38 -15.96 1.49 -9.58
C ILE A 38 -17.14 1.51 -10.57
N LEU A 39 -17.59 0.35 -11.09
CA LEU A 39 -18.78 0.28 -11.95
C LEU A 39 -20.02 0.77 -11.21
N PHE A 40 -20.11 0.47 -9.92
CA PHE A 40 -21.29 0.72 -9.08
C PHE A 40 -21.13 1.93 -8.17
N ALA A 41 -19.92 2.49 -8.05
CA ALA A 41 -19.66 3.65 -7.21
C ALA A 41 -20.41 4.90 -7.75
N PRO A 42 -21.07 5.68 -6.88
CA PRO A 42 -21.76 6.90 -7.29
C PRO A 42 -20.77 7.94 -7.83
N ALA A 43 -19.58 8.03 -7.21
CA ALA A 43 -18.49 8.88 -7.65
C ALA A 43 -17.17 8.09 -7.78
N VAL A 44 -16.32 8.52 -8.72
CA VAL A 44 -14.90 8.09 -8.83
C VAL A 44 -14.00 9.06 -8.04
N ASN A 45 -14.59 10.05 -7.38
CA ASN A 45 -13.88 11.20 -6.82
C ASN A 45 -13.42 10.94 -5.37
N GLY A 46 -13.92 9.89 -4.72
CA GLY A 46 -13.50 9.46 -3.37
C GLY A 46 -12.34 8.47 -3.36
N VAL A 47 -11.70 8.22 -4.50
CA VAL A 47 -10.66 7.19 -4.60
C VAL A 47 -9.32 7.71 -4.06
N ASP A 48 -8.44 6.79 -3.70
CA ASP A 48 -7.08 7.01 -3.20
C ASP A 48 -6.25 8.03 -4.00
N PHE A 49 -5.12 8.49 -3.42
CA PHE A 49 -4.27 9.51 -4.03
C PHE A 49 -3.92 9.21 -5.49
N VAL A 50 -3.56 7.97 -5.81
CA VAL A 50 -3.11 7.57 -7.15
C VAL A 50 -4.28 7.55 -8.12
N SER A 51 -5.39 6.93 -7.71
CA SER A 51 -6.58 6.82 -8.56
C SER A 51 -7.14 8.17 -8.98
N ARG A 52 -7.08 9.20 -8.12
CA ARG A 52 -7.50 10.56 -8.47
C ARG A 52 -6.69 11.15 -9.61
N HIS A 53 -5.38 10.91 -9.63
CA HIS A 53 -4.51 11.37 -10.71
C HIS A 53 -4.80 10.62 -12.01
N VAL A 54 -4.97 9.30 -11.94
CA VAL A 54 -5.35 8.50 -13.12
C VAL A 54 -6.73 8.90 -13.64
N TRP A 55 -7.68 9.20 -12.76
CA TRP A 55 -9.00 9.70 -13.10
C TRP A 55 -8.95 11.02 -13.89
N ALA A 56 -8.12 11.96 -13.43
CA ALA A 56 -7.88 13.22 -14.13
C ALA A 56 -7.22 13.00 -15.50
N LEU A 57 -6.25 12.08 -15.61
CA LEU A 57 -5.61 11.72 -16.89
C LEU A 57 -6.59 11.06 -17.87
N CYS A 58 -7.61 10.37 -17.38
CA CYS A 58 -8.71 9.85 -18.19
C CYS A 58 -9.71 10.94 -18.61
N GLY A 59 -9.50 12.21 -18.21
CA GLY A 59 -10.38 13.33 -18.52
C GLY A 59 -11.69 13.30 -17.73
N HIS A 60 -11.68 12.72 -16.53
CA HIS A 60 -12.87 12.53 -15.70
C HIS A 60 -14.00 11.73 -16.38
N ASP A 61 -13.64 10.82 -17.28
CA ASP A 61 -14.58 9.95 -17.99
C ASP A 61 -14.51 8.50 -17.47
N ARG A 62 -15.67 8.01 -16.97
CA ARG A 62 -15.77 6.68 -16.33
C ARG A 62 -15.47 5.57 -17.32
N GLY A 63 -15.90 5.72 -18.56
CA GLY A 63 -15.65 4.74 -19.63
C GLY A 63 -14.16 4.56 -19.89
N ARG A 64 -13.42 5.66 -20.08
CA ARG A 64 -11.96 5.66 -20.28
C ARG A 64 -11.22 5.10 -19.07
N TYR A 65 -11.64 5.45 -17.86
CA TYR A 65 -11.03 4.94 -16.64
C TYR A 65 -11.21 3.43 -16.49
N LEU A 66 -12.42 2.92 -16.72
CA LEU A 66 -12.71 1.47 -16.69
C LEU A 66 -12.03 0.73 -17.84
N ALA A 67 -11.96 1.32 -19.04
CA ALA A 67 -11.25 0.75 -20.18
C ALA A 67 -9.76 0.58 -19.88
N LEU A 68 -9.12 1.58 -19.27
CA LEU A 68 -7.74 1.49 -18.80
C LEU A 68 -7.58 0.31 -17.82
N HIS A 69 -8.47 0.19 -16.83
CA HIS A 69 -8.42 -0.90 -15.84
C HIS A 69 -8.63 -2.27 -16.49
N ALA A 70 -9.53 -2.37 -17.48
CA ALA A 70 -9.78 -3.58 -18.24
C ALA A 70 -8.57 -4.00 -19.08
N VAL A 71 -7.86 -3.05 -19.71
CA VAL A 71 -6.62 -3.31 -20.45
C VAL A 71 -5.53 -3.83 -19.51
N ILE A 72 -5.34 -3.20 -18.35
CA ILE A 72 -4.38 -3.64 -17.32
C ILE A 72 -4.75 -5.05 -16.83
N ALA A 73 -6.04 -5.29 -16.53
CA ALA A 73 -6.52 -6.59 -16.09
C ALA A 73 -6.29 -7.68 -17.15
N GLY A 74 -6.60 -7.39 -18.41
CA GLY A 74 -6.40 -8.32 -19.53
C GLY A 74 -4.92 -8.67 -19.73
N GLY A 75 -4.05 -7.66 -19.75
CA GLY A 75 -2.60 -7.87 -19.83
C GLY A 75 -2.06 -8.71 -18.67
N PHE A 76 -2.54 -8.45 -17.45
CA PHE A 76 -2.15 -9.22 -16.28
C PHE A 76 -2.61 -10.68 -16.35
N LEU A 77 -3.87 -10.93 -16.75
CA LEU A 77 -4.40 -12.29 -16.91
C LEU A 77 -3.62 -13.09 -17.95
N ILE A 78 -3.25 -12.46 -19.07
CA ILE A 78 -2.38 -13.06 -20.08
C ILE A 78 -1.03 -13.44 -19.44
N TRP A 79 -0.40 -12.52 -18.71
CA TRP A 79 0.86 -12.80 -18.02
C TRP A 79 0.75 -13.97 -17.03
N VAL A 80 -0.27 -14.00 -16.16
CA VAL A 80 -0.48 -15.09 -15.19
C VAL A 80 -0.66 -16.44 -15.88
N ARG A 81 -1.43 -16.47 -16.98
CA ARG A 81 -1.66 -17.67 -17.78
C ARG A 81 -0.35 -18.22 -18.36
N HIS A 82 0.51 -17.36 -18.88
CA HIS A 82 1.81 -17.77 -19.42
C HIS A 82 2.82 -18.15 -18.33
N ALA A 83 2.83 -17.44 -17.20
CA ALA A 83 3.78 -17.66 -16.12
C ALA A 83 3.45 -18.92 -15.27
N ARG A 84 2.28 -19.54 -15.44
CA ARG A 84 1.78 -20.71 -14.69
C ARG A 84 1.85 -20.52 -13.17
N ARG A 85 1.58 -19.30 -12.69
CA ARG A 85 1.72 -18.89 -11.28
C ARG A 85 0.45 -19.06 -10.42
N GLY A 86 -0.55 -19.80 -10.92
CA GLY A 86 -1.84 -19.99 -10.21
C GLY A 86 -1.74 -20.58 -8.80
N ARG A 87 -0.66 -21.31 -8.47
CA ARG A 87 -0.43 -21.83 -7.11
C ARG A 87 -0.35 -20.75 -6.03
N SER A 88 0.03 -19.51 -6.38
CA SER A 88 0.08 -18.42 -5.40
C SER A 88 -1.31 -18.01 -4.89
N LEU A 89 -2.39 -18.39 -5.58
CA LEU A 89 -3.78 -18.21 -5.12
C LEU A 89 -4.30 -19.36 -4.26
N GLY A 90 -3.46 -20.37 -3.96
CA GLY A 90 -3.82 -21.44 -3.04
C GLY A 90 -4.24 -20.88 -1.68
N THR A 91 -5.30 -21.43 -1.10
CA THR A 91 -5.82 -20.99 0.20
C THR A 91 -4.81 -21.17 1.33
N ASP A 92 -3.92 -22.16 1.18
CA ASP A 92 -2.76 -22.43 2.03
C ASP A 92 -1.70 -21.31 2.01
N VAL A 93 -1.72 -20.46 0.98
CA VAL A 93 -0.85 -19.28 0.86
C VAL A 93 -1.60 -17.99 1.17
N ALA A 94 -2.80 -17.82 0.57
CA ALA A 94 -3.55 -16.59 0.66
C ALA A 94 -4.13 -16.33 2.06
N LEU A 95 -4.70 -17.35 2.72
CA LEU A 95 -5.34 -17.15 4.03
C LEU A 95 -4.34 -16.78 5.14
N PRO A 96 -3.17 -17.45 5.29
CA PRO A 96 -2.18 -17.03 6.27
C PRO A 96 -1.66 -15.62 6.02
N LEU A 97 -1.46 -15.25 4.75
CA LEU A 97 -1.03 -13.90 4.38
C LEU A 97 -2.06 -12.85 4.79
N ILE A 98 -3.33 -13.07 4.45
CA ILE A 98 -4.41 -12.13 4.79
C ILE A 98 -4.57 -12.06 6.31
N GLY A 99 -4.50 -13.20 7.01
CA GLY A 99 -4.55 -13.24 8.47
C GLY A 99 -3.43 -12.45 9.12
N GLU A 100 -2.19 -12.61 8.65
CA GLU A 100 -1.05 -11.83 9.14
C GLU A 100 -1.19 -10.33 8.81
N ALA A 101 -1.64 -9.99 7.60
CA ALA A 101 -1.92 -8.62 7.20
C ALA A 101 -3.00 -7.97 8.06
N ALA A 102 -4.04 -8.72 8.48
CA ALA A 102 -5.06 -8.25 9.40
C ALA A 102 -4.47 -7.94 10.79
N LEU A 103 -3.55 -8.77 11.28
CA LEU A 103 -2.85 -8.48 12.55
C LEU A 103 -2.03 -7.20 12.44
N TYR A 104 -1.33 -6.97 11.33
CA TYR A 104 -0.65 -5.69 11.08
C TYR A 104 -1.63 -4.52 11.05
N ALA A 105 -2.74 -4.64 10.30
CA ALA A 105 -3.73 -3.59 10.19
C ALA A 105 -4.27 -3.16 11.57
N VAL A 106 -4.70 -4.11 12.40
CA VAL A 106 -5.30 -3.80 13.71
C VAL A 106 -4.27 -3.25 14.70
N SER A 107 -3.04 -3.77 14.69
CA SER A 107 -1.99 -3.36 15.64
C SER A 107 -1.30 -2.06 15.28
N MET A 108 -1.10 -1.77 13.99
CA MET A 108 -0.29 -0.64 13.51
C MET A 108 -0.88 0.70 13.94
N GLY A 109 -2.19 0.90 13.82
CA GLY A 109 -2.83 2.15 14.22
C GLY A 109 -2.72 2.47 15.71
N ALA A 110 -2.66 1.45 16.57
CA ALA A 110 -2.43 1.62 18.01
C ALA A 110 -0.95 1.95 18.28
N LEU A 111 -0.03 1.23 17.62
CA LEU A 111 1.41 1.46 17.75
C LEU A 111 1.81 2.88 17.30
N ILE A 112 1.31 3.34 16.16
CA ILE A 112 1.60 4.69 15.64
C ILE A 112 1.11 5.75 16.63
N ARG A 113 -0.11 5.60 17.17
CA ARG A 113 -0.64 6.51 18.19
C ARG A 113 0.23 6.53 19.45
N LEU A 114 0.62 5.36 19.95
CA LEU A 114 1.54 5.27 21.08
C LEU A 114 2.85 6.04 20.83
N VAL A 115 3.46 5.85 19.65
CA VAL A 115 4.69 6.57 19.27
C VAL A 115 4.45 8.08 19.19
N MET A 116 3.33 8.50 18.60
CA MET A 116 2.99 9.92 18.48
C MET A 116 2.76 10.57 19.84
N ASP A 117 2.06 9.90 20.76
CA ASP A 117 1.81 10.43 22.11
C ASP A 117 3.10 10.63 22.90
N HIS A 118 4.11 9.77 22.68
CA HIS A 118 5.42 9.90 23.32
C HIS A 118 6.27 11.01 22.71
N VAL A 119 6.17 11.25 21.40
CA VAL A 119 7.05 12.18 20.68
C VAL A 119 6.46 13.59 20.59
N LEU A 120 5.16 13.70 20.37
CA LEU A 120 4.44 14.96 20.14
C LEU A 120 3.63 15.43 21.36
N GLY A 121 3.58 14.62 22.43
CA GLY A 121 2.62 14.79 23.53
C GLY A 121 1.24 14.25 23.16
N PRO A 122 0.25 14.33 24.07
CA PRO A 122 -1.10 13.81 23.83
C PRO A 122 -1.68 14.37 22.53
N VAL A 123 -1.75 13.52 21.51
CA VAL A 123 -2.36 13.92 20.25
C VAL A 123 -3.85 13.71 20.44
N GLY A 124 -4.62 14.80 20.45
CA GLY A 124 -6.09 14.70 20.47
C GLY A 124 -6.56 13.73 19.38
N VAL A 125 -7.76 13.16 19.55
CA VAL A 125 -8.33 12.22 18.56
C VAL A 125 -8.12 12.81 17.18
N LEU A 126 -7.28 12.17 16.37
CA LEU A 126 -7.16 12.51 14.97
C LEU A 126 -8.53 12.25 14.40
N ALA A 127 -9.31 13.32 14.25
CA ALA A 127 -10.54 13.29 13.50
C ALA A 127 -10.13 12.93 12.08
N VAL A 128 -10.17 11.64 11.77
CA VAL A 128 -10.58 11.23 10.43
C VAL A 128 -11.96 11.85 10.34
N GLU A 129 -12.12 12.89 9.53
CA GLU A 129 -13.45 13.48 9.33
C GLU A 129 -14.43 12.32 9.13
N ASP A 130 -15.51 12.32 9.91
CA ASP A 130 -16.63 11.43 9.69
C ASP A 130 -17.08 11.68 8.26
N ALA A 131 -16.53 10.91 7.31
CA ALA A 131 -16.92 10.99 5.92
C ALA A 131 -18.42 10.81 5.95
N HIS A 132 -19.18 11.85 5.61
CA HIS A 132 -20.62 11.85 5.78
C HIS A 132 -21.24 10.51 5.34
N LEU A 133 -22.19 10.00 6.12
CA LEU A 133 -22.89 8.73 5.91
C LEU A 133 -23.48 8.68 4.48
N GLY A 134 -22.67 8.16 3.56
CA GLY A 134 -22.96 7.81 2.19
C GLY A 134 -22.34 6.44 1.93
N ALA A 135 -23.23 5.48 1.61
CA ALA A 135 -23.06 4.06 1.30
C ALA A 135 -21.70 3.40 1.62
N THR A 136 -21.68 2.49 2.60
CA THR A 136 -20.58 1.54 2.94
C THR A 136 -19.78 1.01 1.74
N GLY A 137 -20.43 0.82 0.59
CA GLY A 137 -19.78 0.40 -0.66
C GLY A 137 -18.68 1.34 -1.16
N GLU A 138 -18.85 2.66 -1.11
CA GLU A 138 -17.83 3.61 -1.57
C GLU A 138 -16.57 3.52 -0.71
N ARG A 139 -16.74 3.50 0.62
CA ARG A 139 -15.63 3.36 1.56
C ARG A 139 -14.88 2.05 1.34
N VAL A 140 -15.60 0.95 1.09
CA VAL A 140 -14.96 -0.33 0.71
C VAL A 140 -14.12 -0.16 -0.55
N VAL A 141 -14.68 0.36 -1.64
CA VAL A 141 -13.97 0.53 -2.92
C VAL A 141 -12.73 1.40 -2.74
N THR A 142 -12.84 2.53 -2.04
CA THR A 142 -11.69 3.39 -1.73
C THR A 142 -10.61 2.65 -0.95
N SER A 143 -10.96 1.88 0.09
CA SER A 143 -9.99 1.09 0.86
C SER A 143 -9.26 0.05 0.01
N LEU A 144 -9.97 -0.64 -0.89
CA LEU A 144 -9.33 -1.62 -1.79
C LEU A 144 -8.39 -0.91 -2.77
N GLY A 145 -8.82 0.22 -3.34
CA GLY A 145 -8.04 1.04 -4.26
C GLY A 145 -6.76 1.58 -3.61
N ALA A 146 -6.88 2.20 -2.42
CA ALA A 146 -5.76 2.74 -1.66
C ALA A 146 -4.69 1.69 -1.39
N GLY A 147 -5.10 0.54 -0.86
CA GLY A 147 -4.18 -0.57 -0.61
C GLY A 147 -3.46 -1.04 -1.87
N VAL A 148 -4.14 -1.13 -3.01
CA VAL A 148 -3.51 -1.59 -4.26
C VAL A 148 -2.60 -0.51 -4.87
N HIS A 149 -3.16 0.66 -5.19
CA HIS A 149 -2.46 1.64 -6.01
C HIS A 149 -1.37 2.36 -5.23
N GLU A 150 -1.63 2.75 -3.98
CA GLU A 150 -0.66 3.49 -3.19
C GLU A 150 0.55 2.61 -2.85
N GLU A 151 0.34 1.34 -2.49
CA GLU A 151 1.46 0.44 -2.22
C GLU A 151 2.27 0.13 -3.50
N LEU A 152 1.62 -0.03 -4.66
CA LEU A 152 2.32 -0.18 -5.94
C LEU A 152 3.17 1.07 -6.27
N VAL A 153 2.65 2.27 -6.06
CA VAL A 153 3.37 3.51 -6.34
C VAL A 153 4.48 3.76 -5.33
N PHE A 154 4.17 3.75 -4.04
CA PHE A 154 5.10 4.20 -3.01
C PHE A 154 6.09 3.12 -2.59
N ARG A 155 5.74 1.83 -2.64
CA ARG A 155 6.62 0.75 -2.14
C ARG A 155 7.35 0.10 -3.30
N LEU A 156 6.63 -0.34 -4.33
CA LEU A 156 7.27 -0.92 -5.51
C LEU A 156 7.94 0.16 -6.39
N GLY A 157 7.23 1.22 -6.75
CA GLY A 157 7.77 2.28 -7.61
C GLY A 157 8.83 3.12 -6.88
N LEU A 158 8.43 3.81 -5.82
CA LEU A 158 9.27 4.81 -5.17
C LEU A 158 10.31 4.20 -4.23
N MET A 159 9.93 3.39 -3.25
CA MET A 159 10.89 2.80 -2.31
C MET A 159 11.87 1.84 -3.00
N ALA A 160 11.38 0.79 -3.65
CA ALA A 160 12.26 -0.18 -4.30
C ALA A 160 12.99 0.41 -5.51
N GLY A 161 12.33 1.26 -6.31
CA GLY A 161 12.98 1.97 -7.41
C GLY A 161 14.11 2.90 -6.93
N SER A 162 13.87 3.71 -5.90
CA SER A 162 14.90 4.60 -5.36
C SER A 162 16.05 3.81 -4.73
N ALA A 163 15.76 2.75 -3.96
CA ALA A 163 16.80 1.88 -3.41
C ALA A 163 17.66 1.25 -4.52
N TYR A 164 17.04 0.82 -5.62
CA TYR A 164 17.76 0.30 -6.78
C TYR A 164 18.67 1.37 -7.40
N VAL A 165 18.15 2.56 -7.69
CA VAL A 165 18.94 3.66 -8.28
C VAL A 165 20.12 4.05 -7.38
N LEU A 166 19.89 4.22 -6.08
CA LEU A 166 20.93 4.56 -5.10
C LEU A 166 22.03 3.50 -5.03
N MET A 167 21.66 2.21 -5.05
CA MET A 167 22.63 1.11 -5.08
C MET A 167 23.44 1.10 -6.37
N ARG A 168 22.82 1.39 -7.52
CA ARG A 168 23.51 1.52 -8.81
C ARG A 168 24.46 2.72 -8.85
N ALA A 169 24.13 3.78 -8.11
CA ALA A 169 25.00 4.94 -7.90
C ALA A 169 26.14 4.70 -6.87
N GLY A 170 26.29 3.47 -6.35
CA GLY A 170 27.37 3.12 -5.43
C GLY A 170 27.05 3.30 -3.94
N THR A 171 25.81 3.67 -3.59
CA THR A 171 25.38 3.75 -2.18
C THR A 171 25.37 2.36 -1.56
N ARG A 172 25.87 2.23 -0.33
CA ARG A 172 25.83 0.96 0.41
C ARG A 172 24.38 0.47 0.55
N PRO A 173 24.07 -0.82 0.29
CA PRO A 173 22.68 -1.31 0.19
C PRO A 173 21.80 -0.95 1.40
N ARG A 174 22.32 -1.10 2.63
CA ARG A 174 21.57 -0.76 3.85
C ARG A 174 21.22 0.73 3.92
N VAL A 175 22.12 1.60 3.49
CA VAL A 175 21.90 3.05 3.47
C VAL A 175 20.89 3.41 2.39
N ALA A 176 21.03 2.83 1.18
CA ALA A 176 20.09 3.03 0.09
C ALA A 176 18.65 2.64 0.48
N ILE A 177 18.48 1.50 1.14
CA ILE A 177 17.18 1.02 1.62
C ILE A 177 16.63 1.93 2.72
N ALA A 178 17.45 2.33 3.69
CA ALA A 178 17.01 3.22 4.77
C ALA A 178 16.56 4.59 4.23
N VAL A 179 17.35 5.19 3.35
CA VAL A 179 17.02 6.47 2.69
C VAL A 179 15.75 6.32 1.86
N ALA A 180 15.63 5.25 1.07
CA ALA A 180 14.44 5.01 0.25
C ALA A 180 13.17 4.79 1.09
N LEU A 181 13.26 4.05 2.19
CA LEU A 181 12.17 3.82 3.13
C LEU A 181 11.64 5.15 3.72
N ILE A 182 12.56 5.94 4.29
CA ILE A 182 12.18 7.23 4.90
C ILE A 182 11.68 8.20 3.84
N GLY A 183 12.38 8.32 2.71
CA GLY A 183 11.98 9.18 1.60
C GLY A 183 10.59 8.82 1.06
N SER A 184 10.31 7.54 0.83
CA SER A 184 8.99 7.11 0.35
C SER A 184 7.88 7.36 1.35
N ALA A 185 8.16 7.20 2.65
CA ALA A 185 7.19 7.43 3.72
C ALA A 185 6.85 8.93 3.87
N LEU A 186 7.85 9.81 3.77
CA LEU A 186 7.64 11.25 3.79
C LEU A 186 6.88 11.74 2.56
N LEU A 187 7.22 11.21 1.37
CA LEU A 187 6.51 11.54 0.12
C LEU A 187 5.07 11.01 0.13
N PHE A 188 4.83 9.82 0.69
CA PHE A 188 3.50 9.29 0.93
C PHE A 188 2.65 10.22 1.81
N SER A 189 3.22 10.71 2.91
CA SER A 189 2.54 11.66 3.78
C SER A 189 2.28 13.00 3.09
N LEU A 190 3.28 13.54 2.39
CA LEU A 190 3.16 14.80 1.67
C LEU A 190 2.10 14.74 0.57
N ALA A 191 2.03 13.63 -0.17
CA ALA A 191 1.07 13.42 -1.25
C ALA A 191 -0.39 13.58 -0.79
N HIS A 192 -0.69 13.27 0.48
CA HIS A 192 -2.02 13.44 1.06
C HIS A 192 -2.42 14.89 1.33
N HIS A 193 -1.48 15.84 1.27
CA HIS A 193 -1.74 17.27 1.48
C HIS A 193 -1.73 18.08 0.17
N VAL A 194 -1.52 17.43 -0.98
CA VAL A 194 -1.36 18.12 -2.27
C VAL A 194 -2.60 17.93 -3.15
N GLY A 195 -3.00 19.01 -3.82
CA GLY A 195 -4.08 19.02 -4.82
C GLY A 195 -5.45 19.42 -4.25
N PRO A 196 -6.48 19.53 -5.11
CA PRO A 196 -7.81 20.04 -4.72
C PRO A 196 -8.55 19.20 -3.67
N PHE A 197 -8.13 17.94 -3.49
CA PHE A 197 -8.70 16.97 -2.55
C PHE A 197 -7.68 16.52 -1.49
N GLY A 198 -6.62 17.31 -1.30
CA GLY A 198 -5.63 17.07 -0.25
C GLY A 198 -6.17 17.52 1.11
N ASP A 199 -5.79 16.78 2.15
CA ASP A 199 -6.17 17.13 3.52
C ASP A 199 -5.51 18.45 3.93
N PRO A 200 -6.20 19.27 4.75
CA PRO A 200 -5.58 20.43 5.38
C PRO A 200 -4.27 20.06 6.07
N TRP A 201 -3.28 20.94 5.97
CA TRP A 201 -2.00 20.70 6.62
C TRP A 201 -2.19 20.57 8.14
N SER A 202 -1.72 19.46 8.69
CA SER A 202 -1.70 19.18 10.13
C SER A 202 -0.44 18.42 10.47
N ARG A 203 0.32 18.91 11.45
CA ARG A 203 1.55 18.24 11.92
C ARG A 203 1.27 16.81 12.36
N SER A 204 0.13 16.60 13.01
CA SER A 204 -0.25 15.28 13.53
C SER A 204 -0.70 14.34 12.42
N LEU A 205 -1.49 14.81 11.43
CA LEU A 205 -1.86 13.98 10.27
C LEU A 205 -0.64 13.63 9.42
N PHE A 206 0.24 14.60 9.20
CA PHE A 206 1.49 14.38 8.48
C PHE A 206 2.37 13.34 9.19
N ALA A 207 2.56 13.49 10.51
CA ALA A 207 3.34 12.54 11.30
C ALA A 207 2.71 11.13 11.32
N PHE A 208 1.39 11.05 11.48
CA PHE A 208 0.66 9.79 11.44
C PHE A 208 0.88 9.05 10.11
N ARG A 209 0.67 9.75 8.98
CA ARG A 209 0.86 9.16 7.64
C ARG A 209 2.32 8.83 7.34
N ALA A 210 3.26 9.62 7.82
CA ALA A 210 4.68 9.30 7.66
C ALA A 210 5.04 8.01 8.42
N LEU A 211 4.56 7.85 9.66
CA LEU A 211 4.76 6.63 10.43
C LEU A 211 4.04 5.42 9.81
N ALA A 212 2.83 5.61 9.28
CA ALA A 212 2.13 4.58 8.51
C ALA A 212 2.93 4.17 7.27
N GLY A 213 3.45 5.14 6.51
CA GLY A 213 4.33 4.88 5.36
C GLY A 213 5.60 4.11 5.73
N VAL A 214 6.20 4.40 6.90
CA VAL A 214 7.32 3.59 7.42
C VAL A 214 6.87 2.17 7.73
N ALA A 215 5.74 1.99 8.43
CA ALA A 215 5.23 0.67 8.78
C ALA A 215 4.91 -0.17 7.55
N PHE A 216 4.20 0.37 6.56
CA PHE A 216 3.93 -0.31 5.29
C PHE A 216 5.22 -0.62 4.51
N GLY A 217 6.18 0.31 4.49
CA GLY A 217 7.49 0.06 3.88
C GLY A 217 8.29 -1.06 4.57
N LEU A 218 8.17 -1.19 5.90
CA LEU A 218 8.77 -2.30 6.66
C LEU A 218 8.08 -3.62 6.36
N ILE A 219 6.73 -3.65 6.31
CA ILE A 219 5.96 -4.84 5.91
C ILE A 219 6.35 -5.27 4.50
N PHE A 220 6.40 -4.34 3.55
CA PHE A 220 6.86 -4.59 2.18
C PHE A 220 8.26 -5.23 2.17
N TYR A 221 9.21 -4.61 2.87
CA TYR A 221 10.62 -5.03 2.81
C TYR A 221 10.87 -6.37 3.51
N TYR A 222 10.27 -6.61 4.67
CA TYR A 222 10.53 -7.81 5.48
C TYR A 222 9.58 -8.98 5.19
N ARG A 223 8.39 -8.72 4.63
CA ARG A 223 7.40 -9.75 4.29
C ARG A 223 7.21 -9.83 2.78
N SER A 224 6.39 -8.95 2.21
CA SER A 224 6.16 -8.86 0.76
C SER A 224 5.28 -7.66 0.41
N LEU A 225 5.22 -7.33 -0.87
CA LEU A 225 4.29 -6.33 -1.40
C LEU A 225 2.82 -6.70 -1.13
N ALA A 226 2.44 -7.97 -1.27
CA ALA A 226 1.06 -8.38 -1.00
C ALA A 226 0.68 -8.17 0.48
N HIS A 227 1.58 -8.44 1.43
CA HIS A 227 1.31 -8.16 2.85
C HIS A 227 1.08 -6.67 3.09
N ALA A 228 1.85 -5.78 2.44
CA ALA A 228 1.68 -4.33 2.58
C ALA A 228 0.33 -3.87 1.99
N VAL A 229 -0.02 -4.35 0.79
CA VAL A 229 -1.30 -4.07 0.12
C VAL A 229 -2.49 -4.51 0.97
N TYR A 230 -2.48 -5.75 1.47
CA TYR A 230 -3.57 -6.24 2.30
C TYR A 230 -3.60 -5.54 3.67
N ALA A 231 -2.45 -5.25 4.29
CA ALA A 231 -2.43 -4.54 5.56
C ALA A 231 -3.01 -3.12 5.43
N HIS A 232 -2.70 -2.43 4.34
CA HIS A 232 -3.25 -1.11 4.05
C HIS A 232 -4.75 -1.17 3.78
N ALA A 233 -5.20 -1.99 2.84
CA ALA A 233 -6.63 -2.12 2.54
C ALA A 233 -7.46 -2.53 3.77
N LEU A 234 -6.95 -3.46 4.59
CA LEU A 234 -7.63 -3.90 5.81
C LEU A 234 -7.60 -2.83 6.92
N TYR A 235 -6.54 -2.03 7.00
CA TYR A 235 -6.48 -0.89 7.91
C TYR A 235 -7.55 0.14 7.57
N ASP A 236 -7.68 0.47 6.29
CA ASP A 236 -8.68 1.42 5.82
C ASP A 236 -10.10 0.87 5.99
N LEU A 237 -10.34 -0.41 5.68
CA LEU A 237 -11.63 -1.04 5.97
C LEU A 237 -11.95 -1.00 7.47
N TRP A 238 -10.97 -1.26 8.33
CA TRP A 238 -11.16 -1.18 9.77
C TRP A 238 -11.55 0.22 10.21
N VAL A 239 -10.83 1.25 9.77
CA VAL A 239 -11.05 2.63 10.21
C VAL A 239 -12.25 3.30 9.54
N LEU A 240 -12.47 3.04 8.26
CA LEU A 240 -13.50 3.71 7.46
C LEU A 240 -14.82 2.93 7.45
N VAL A 241 -14.85 1.62 7.69
CA VAL A 241 -16.08 0.83 7.57
C VAL A 241 -16.52 0.23 8.90
N LEU A 242 -15.59 -0.35 9.66
CA LEU A 242 -15.93 -1.19 10.81
C LEU A 242 -15.86 -0.48 12.16
N ARG A 243 -15.06 0.58 12.25
CA ARG A 243 -14.90 1.37 13.49
C ARG A 243 -15.93 2.51 13.48
N PRO A 244 -16.99 2.44 14.30
CA PRO A 244 -17.95 3.52 14.47
C PRO A 244 -17.32 4.71 15.21
#